data_AF-A0A536TLU6-F1
#
_entry.id   AF-A0A536TLU6-F1
#
_cell.length_a   1.000
_cell.length_b   1.000
_cell.length_c   1.000
_cell.angle_alpha   90.00
_cell.angle_beta   90.00
_cell.angle_gamma   90.00
#
_symmetry.space_group_name_H-M   'P 1'
#
loop_
_entity.id
_entity.type
_entity.pdbx_description
1 polymer ?
#
loop_
_entity_poly.entity_id
_entity_poly.type
_entity_poly.pdbx_seq_one_letter_code
_entity_poly.pdbx_strand_id
1 'polypeptide(L)'
;MIANSSTSLSVDALVFDAYGTLFDVQSVATLAERLFPGHGAALSQLWRVKQLEYTWLQSLMMSPTQRREDFAAITAHALDYAVEARGLPQQGAARHRLLDAYL
;
A
#
# COMPACT_ATOMS: atom_id res chain seq x y z
N MET A 1 9.18 -30.16 48.16
CA MET A 1 8.39 -28.93 48.00
C MET A 1 8.97 -28.19 46.80
N ILE A 2 8.39 -28.37 45.61
CA ILE A 2 8.88 -27.72 44.37
C ILE A 2 7.95 -26.55 44.11
N ALA A 3 8.46 -25.33 44.21
CA ALA A 3 7.71 -24.12 43.92
C ALA A 3 7.48 -24.02 42.40
N ASN A 4 6.22 -24.06 41.99
CA ASN A 4 5.81 -23.89 40.62
C ASN A 4 5.71 -22.38 40.35
N SER A 5 6.81 -21.76 39.88
CA SER A 5 6.80 -20.35 39.49
C SER A 5 6.14 -20.21 38.11
N SER A 6 4.83 -19.99 38.09
CA SER A 6 4.10 -19.59 36.88
C SER A 6 4.30 -18.10 36.64
N THR A 7 5.35 -17.71 35.93
CA THR A 7 5.47 -16.35 35.39
C THR A 7 4.43 -16.17 34.29
N SER A 8 3.33 -15.49 34.61
CA SER A 8 2.41 -14.99 33.58
C SER A 8 3.11 -13.88 32.81
N LEU A 9 3.38 -14.09 31.52
CA LEU A 9 3.82 -13.04 30.63
C LEU A 9 2.67 -12.02 30.49
N SER A 10 2.81 -10.84 31.11
CA SER A 10 1.91 -9.71 30.88
C SER A 10 2.28 -9.06 29.54
N VAL A 11 1.26 -8.75 28.73
CA VAL A 11 1.45 -8.02 27.48
C VAL A 11 1.33 -6.53 27.79
N ASP A 12 2.43 -5.79 27.64
CA ASP A 12 2.48 -4.37 27.96
C ASP A 12 2.08 -3.46 26.78
N ALA A 13 2.12 -3.98 25.55
CA ALA A 13 1.73 -3.25 24.35
C ALA A 13 1.21 -4.16 23.23
N LEU A 14 0.27 -3.63 22.45
CA LEU A 14 -0.20 -4.21 21.19
C LEU A 14 0.11 -3.23 20.06
N VAL A 15 0.95 -3.66 19.12
CA VAL A 15 1.34 -2.86 17.95
C VAL A 15 0.72 -3.48 16.71
N PHE A 16 0.01 -2.68 15.94
CA PHE A 16 -0.68 -3.10 14.72
C PHE A 16 -0.01 -2.47 13.51
N ASP A 17 0.09 -3.24 12.44
CA ASP A 17 0.31 -2.66 11.12
C ASP A 17 -0.89 -1.79 10.71
N ALA A 18 -0.69 -0.86 9.80
CA ALA A 18 -1.71 0.06 9.32
C ALA A 18 -2.47 -0.52 8.13
N TYR A 19 -1.80 -0.62 6.97
CA TYR A 19 -2.45 -0.86 5.68
C TYR A 19 -2.76 -2.35 5.44
N GLY A 20 -4.03 -2.72 5.51
CA GLY A 20 -4.50 -4.11 5.44
C GLY A 20 -4.74 -4.76 6.80
N THR A 21 -4.49 -4.01 7.90
CA THR A 21 -4.83 -4.44 9.26
C THR A 21 -5.83 -3.47 9.89
N LEU A 22 -5.48 -2.18 10.03
CA LEU A 22 -6.38 -1.14 10.53
C LEU A 22 -7.15 -0.44 9.41
N PHE A 23 -6.54 -0.28 8.24
CA PHE A 23 -7.14 0.41 7.09
C PHE A 23 -7.37 -0.55 5.92
N ASP A 24 -8.55 -0.48 5.31
CA ASP A 24 -8.89 -1.25 4.10
C ASP A 24 -8.25 -0.61 2.86
N VAL A 25 -7.25 -1.31 2.32
CA VAL A 25 -6.52 -0.90 1.11
C VAL A 25 -7.34 -1.07 -0.18
N GLN A 26 -8.50 -1.74 -0.14
CA GLN A 26 -9.42 -1.86 -1.27
C GLN A 26 -10.47 -0.76 -1.32
N SER A 27 -10.49 0.16 -0.34
CA SER A 27 -11.42 1.28 -0.28
C SER A 27 -11.38 2.18 -1.54
N VAL A 28 -10.24 2.24 -2.24
CA VAL A 28 -10.09 2.98 -3.50
C VAL A 28 -10.76 2.32 -4.70
N ALA A 29 -11.14 1.04 -4.62
CA ALA A 29 -11.72 0.30 -5.74
C ALA A 29 -13.02 0.93 -6.26
N THR A 30 -13.87 1.46 -5.37
CA THR A 30 -15.12 2.14 -5.81
C THR A 30 -14.82 3.44 -6.54
N LEU A 31 -13.82 4.21 -6.12
CA LEU A 31 -13.42 5.42 -6.85
C LEU A 31 -12.79 5.05 -8.19
N ALA A 32 -11.92 4.04 -8.21
CA ALA A 32 -11.31 3.52 -9.41
C ALA A 32 -12.36 3.04 -10.42
N GLU A 33 -13.42 2.37 -9.97
CA GLU A 33 -14.53 1.93 -10.82
C GLU A 33 -15.30 3.12 -11.44
N ARG A 34 -15.52 4.19 -10.67
CA ARG A 34 -16.16 5.41 -11.20
C ARG A 34 -15.30 6.14 -12.23
N LEU A 35 -13.98 6.10 -12.07
CA LEU A 35 -13.03 6.76 -12.98
C LEU A 35 -12.73 5.89 -14.22
N PHE A 36 -12.71 4.57 -14.03
CA PHE A 36 -12.40 3.56 -15.03
C PHE A 36 -13.41 2.40 -14.93
N PRO A 37 -14.63 2.56 -15.50
CA PRO A 37 -15.66 1.54 -15.43
C PRO A 37 -15.20 0.19 -15.99
N GLY A 38 -15.47 -0.89 -15.26
CA GLY A 38 -15.05 -2.25 -15.56
C GLY A 38 -13.63 -2.60 -15.08
N HIS A 39 -12.90 -1.65 -14.50
CA HIS A 39 -11.48 -1.82 -14.14
C HIS A 39 -11.15 -1.56 -12.67
N GLY A 40 -12.11 -1.12 -11.85
CA GLY A 40 -11.83 -0.60 -10.51
C GLY A 40 -11.16 -1.62 -9.58
N ALA A 41 -11.72 -2.82 -9.50
CA ALA A 41 -11.16 -3.90 -8.67
C ALA A 41 -9.76 -4.33 -9.14
N ALA A 42 -9.60 -4.56 -10.45
CA ALA A 42 -8.33 -4.98 -11.03
C ALA A 42 -7.23 -3.90 -10.90
N LEU A 43 -7.58 -2.62 -11.02
CA LEU A 43 -6.67 -1.51 -10.80
C LEU A 43 -6.25 -1.41 -9.33
N SER A 44 -7.21 -1.43 -8.41
CA SER A 44 -6.95 -1.39 -6.95
C SER A 44 -6.03 -2.52 -6.50
N GLN A 45 -6.29 -3.74 -6.99
CA GLN A 45 -5.47 -4.90 -6.66
C GLN A 45 -4.04 -4.77 -7.20
N LEU A 46 -3.88 -4.43 -8.49
CA LEU A 46 -2.54 -4.29 -9.08
C LEU A 46 -1.76 -3.14 -8.44
N TRP A 47 -2.42 -2.03 -8.16
CA TRP A 47 -1.82 -0.89 -7.48
C TRP A 47 -1.25 -1.29 -6.11
N ARG A 48 -2.04 -1.99 -5.28
CA ARG A 48 -1.57 -2.46 -3.97
C ARG A 48 -0.41 -3.45 -4.08
N VAL A 49 -0.47 -4.39 -5.03
CA VAL A 49 0.64 -5.33 -5.27
C VAL A 49 1.92 -4.59 -5.60
N LYS A 50 1.87 -3.66 -6.56
CA LYS A 50 3.05 -2.92 -7.01
C LYS A 50 3.60 -1.98 -5.95
N GLN A 51 2.73 -1.38 -5.13
CA GLN A 51 3.15 -0.55 -4.00
C GLN A 51 4.00 -1.36 -3.02
N LEU A 52 3.56 -2.57 -2.63
CA LEU A 52 4.34 -3.43 -1.74
C LEU A 52 5.64 -3.88 -2.41
N GLU A 53 5.59 -4.36 -3.65
CA GLU A 53 6.79 -4.76 -4.40
C GLU A 53 7.82 -3.62 -4.47
N TYR A 54 7.38 -2.39 -4.70
CA TYR A 54 8.26 -1.23 -4.78
C TYR A 54 8.89 -0.89 -3.43
N THR A 55 8.17 -1.06 -2.31
CA THR A 55 8.79 -0.91 -0.97
C THR A 55 9.89 -1.94 -0.72
N TRP A 56 9.71 -3.18 -1.20
CA TRP A 56 10.70 -4.24 -1.07
C TRP A 56 11.90 -3.99 -1.98
N LEU A 57 11.67 -3.69 -3.25
CA LEU A 57 12.72 -3.38 -4.22
C LEU A 57 13.56 -2.19 -3.77
N GLN A 58 12.93 -1.10 -3.32
CA GLN A 58 13.66 0.05 -2.82
C GLN A 58 14.55 -0.33 -1.63
N SER A 59 14.04 -1.15 -0.70
CA SER A 59 14.80 -1.59 0.48
C SER A 59 15.97 -2.51 0.10
N LEU A 60 15.82 -3.35 -0.93
CA LEU A 60 16.86 -4.25 -1.42
C LEU A 60 17.91 -3.56 -2.30
N MET A 61 17.51 -2.51 -3.02
CA MET A 61 18.39 -1.75 -3.93
C MET A 61 19.07 -0.56 -3.24
N MET A 62 18.92 -0.41 -1.92
CA MET A 62 19.54 0.70 -1.19
C MET A 62 21.05 0.72 -1.40
N SER A 63 21.55 1.89 -1.76
CA SER A 63 22.97 2.18 -1.99
C SER A 63 23.32 3.49 -1.28
N PRO A 64 24.58 3.72 -0.86
CA PRO A 64 25.01 4.99 -0.27
C PRO A 64 24.69 6.23 -1.12
N THR A 65 24.51 6.04 -2.44
CA THR A 65 24.18 7.12 -3.38
C THR A 65 22.69 7.23 -3.71
N GLN A 66 21.86 6.32 -3.24
CA GLN A 66 20.44 6.24 -3.61
C GLN A 66 19.56 6.68 -2.44
N ARG A 67 18.83 7.79 -2.64
CA ARG A 67 17.90 8.32 -1.64
C ARG A 67 16.67 7.41 -1.55
N ARG A 68 16.27 7.06 -0.32
CA ARG A 68 15.00 6.39 -0.05
C ARG A 68 13.85 7.36 -0.31
N GLU A 69 12.90 6.96 -1.16
CA GLU A 69 11.67 7.71 -1.33
C GLU A 69 10.68 7.39 -0.22
N ASP A 70 9.78 8.31 0.08
CA ASP A 70 8.74 8.08 1.07
C ASP A 70 7.62 7.20 0.51
N PHE A 71 6.70 6.80 1.40
CA PHE A 71 5.60 5.93 1.03
C PHE A 71 4.62 6.60 0.04
N ALA A 72 4.47 7.92 0.08
CA ALA A 72 3.58 8.64 -0.83
C ALA A 72 4.12 8.61 -2.27
N ALA A 73 5.42 8.82 -2.45
CA ALA A 73 6.09 8.67 -3.73
C ALA A 73 5.95 7.25 -4.29
N ILE A 74 6.23 6.23 -3.46
CA ILE A 74 6.07 4.81 -3.86
C ILE A 74 4.62 4.51 -4.26
N THR A 75 3.66 5.04 -3.52
CA THR A 75 2.22 4.90 -3.81
C THR A 75 1.86 5.50 -5.15
N ALA A 76 2.41 6.68 -5.47
CA ALA A 76 2.21 7.35 -6.75
C ALA A 76 2.84 6.57 -7.92
N HIS A 77 4.08 6.10 -7.77
CA HIS A 77 4.75 5.28 -8.79
C HIS A 77 4.00 3.97 -9.07
N ALA A 78 3.49 3.31 -8.03
CA ALA A 78 2.72 2.09 -8.18
C ALA A 78 1.37 2.33 -8.88
N LEU A 79 0.72 3.48 -8.64
CA LEU A 79 -0.50 3.86 -9.36
C LEU A 79 -0.22 4.06 -10.84
N ASP A 80 0.83 4.83 -11.16
CA ASP A 80 1.23 5.14 -12.53
C ASP A 80 1.49 3.86 -13.32
N TYR A 81 2.25 2.94 -12.74
CA TYR A 81 2.48 1.62 -13.33
C TYR A 81 1.18 0.85 -13.51
N ALA A 82 0.30 0.80 -12.51
CA ALA A 82 -0.93 0.01 -12.58
C ALA A 82 -1.88 0.53 -13.67
N VAL A 83 -2.02 1.85 -13.81
CA VAL A 83 -2.80 2.49 -14.88
C VAL A 83 -2.24 2.13 -16.24
N GLU A 84 -0.92 2.27 -16.43
CA GLU A 84 -0.25 1.97 -17.69
C GLU A 84 -0.35 0.49 -18.06
N ALA A 85 -0.06 -0.42 -17.12
CA ALA A 85 -0.12 -1.86 -17.33
C ALA A 85 -1.53 -2.37 -17.67
N ARG A 86 -2.57 -1.61 -17.30
CA ARG A 86 -3.97 -1.89 -17.62
C ARG A 86 -4.44 -1.25 -18.93
N GLY A 87 -3.60 -0.44 -19.59
CA GLY A 87 -3.96 0.29 -20.81
C GLY A 87 -5.00 1.39 -20.57
N LEU A 88 -5.09 1.91 -19.35
CA LEU A 88 -6.08 2.92 -18.98
C LEU A 88 -5.61 4.33 -19.38
N PRO A 89 -6.54 5.22 -19.78
CA PRO A 89 -6.18 6.56 -20.21
C PRO A 89 -5.61 7.37 -19.04
N GLN A 90 -4.44 7.98 -19.24
CA GLN A 90 -3.84 8.88 -18.26
C GLN A 90 -4.63 10.20 -18.20
N GLN A 91 -5.49 10.34 -17.19
CA GLN A 91 -6.12 11.61 -16.85
C GLN A 91 -5.52 12.15 -15.56
N GLY A 92 -4.79 13.27 -15.64
CA GLY A 92 -4.09 13.85 -14.49
C GLY A 92 -5.02 14.14 -13.28
N ALA A 93 -6.28 14.49 -13.54
CA ALA A 93 -7.29 14.66 -12.50
C ALA A 93 -7.70 13.34 -11.83
N ALA A 94 -7.79 12.24 -12.60
CA ALA A 94 -8.10 10.91 -12.06
C ALA A 94 -6.97 10.41 -11.16
N ARG A 95 -5.71 10.63 -11.59
CA ARG A 95 -4.51 10.30 -10.80
C ARG A 95 -4.52 11.01 -9.43
N HIS A 96 -4.72 12.34 -9.41
CA HIS A 96 -4.81 13.10 -8.17
C HIS A 96 -5.90 12.57 -7.25
N ARG A 97 -7.12 12.40 -7.78
CA ARG A 97 -8.26 11.91 -6.99
C ARG A 97 -8.02 10.53 -6.38
N LEU A 98 -7.34 9.63 -7.10
CA LEU A 98 -7.01 8.30 -6.59
C LEU A 98 -5.96 8.38 -5.48
N LEU A 99 -4.92 9.21 -5.64
CA LEU A 99 -3.90 9.41 -4.60
C LEU A 99 -4.50 10.06 -3.34
N ASP A 100 -5.35 11.07 -3.50
CA ASP A 100 -6.05 11.72 -2.39
C ASP A 100 -6.99 10.75 -1.65
N ALA A 101 -7.55 9.76 -2.34
CA ALA A 101 -8.41 8.75 -1.73
C ALA A 101 -7.61 7.63 -1.02
N TYR A 102 -6.30 7.55 -1.26
CA TYR A 102 -5.42 6.58 -0.63
C TYR A 102 -4.78 7.11 0.67
N LEU A 103 -4.69 8.43 0.81
CA LEU A 103 -4.11 9.16 1.95
C LEU A 103 -5.18 9.63 2.94
#